data_AF-A0A087SYF7-F1
#
_entry.id   AF-A0A087SYF7-F1
#
_cell.length_a   1.000
_cell.length_b   1.000
_cell.length_c   1.000
_cell.angle_alpha   90.00
_cell.angle_beta   90.00
_cell.angle_gamma   90.00
#
_symmetry.space_group_name_H-M   'P 1'
#
loop_
_entity.id
_entity.type
_entity.pdbx_description
1 polymer ?
#
loop_
_entity_poly.entity_id
_entity_poly.type
_entity_poly.pdbx_seq_one_letter_code
_entity_poly.pdbx_strand_id
1 'polypeptide(L)'
;GHNRKSSLHASDRSYCYHLSLGEHNGVDITPLSYIPGKKIEQYLGDLDFFFIRESSSIRESGGLNGFIQSFVAETLAIVRAHVSALGGNAMVGFHITQCILLHNPHKNQ
;
A
#
# COMPACT_ATOMS: atom_id res chain seq x y z
N GLY A 1 -22.69 -41.70 -30.26
CA GLY A 1 -21.79 -41.14 -29.23
C GLY A 1 -21.75 -39.64 -29.43
N HIS A 2 -22.17 -38.82 -28.47
CA HIS A 2 -21.49 -38.49 -27.20
C HIS A 2 -20.10 -37.86 -27.39
N ASN A 3 -20.04 -36.51 -27.45
CA ASN A 3 -19.25 -35.63 -26.54
C ASN A 3 -19.37 -34.16 -27.01
N ARG A 4 -20.33 -33.38 -26.48
CA ARG A 4 -20.19 -32.46 -25.34
C ARG A 4 -19.02 -31.47 -25.48
N LYS A 5 -19.29 -30.32 -26.12
CA LYS A 5 -18.59 -29.07 -25.81
C LYS A 5 -19.16 -28.56 -24.49
N SER A 6 -18.48 -28.84 -23.38
CA SER A 6 -18.83 -28.28 -22.08
C SER A 6 -18.39 -26.82 -22.03
N SER A 7 -19.37 -25.93 -22.21
CA SER A 7 -19.31 -24.56 -21.71
C SER A 7 -19.14 -24.63 -20.20
N LEU A 8 -17.92 -24.34 -19.71
CA LEU A 8 -17.68 -24.13 -18.29
C LEU A 8 -17.75 -22.62 -18.05
N HIS A 9 -18.94 -22.24 -17.63
CA HIS A 9 -19.35 -20.99 -17.02
C HIS A 9 -18.42 -20.72 -15.82
N ALA A 10 -17.28 -20.08 -16.07
CA ALA A 10 -16.38 -19.62 -15.01
C ALA A 10 -17.01 -18.36 -14.38
N SER A 11 -17.85 -18.63 -13.38
CA SER A 11 -18.25 -17.76 -12.28
C SER A 11 -17.60 -16.37 -12.31
N ASP A 12 -18.41 -15.39 -12.68
CA ASP A 12 -18.23 -13.97 -12.39
C ASP A 12 -18.12 -13.79 -10.87
N ARG A 13 -16.91 -13.99 -10.35
CA ARG A 13 -16.51 -13.46 -9.04
C ARG A 13 -15.92 -12.11 -9.33
N SER A 14 -16.81 -11.12 -9.37
CA SER A 14 -16.46 -9.71 -9.41
C SER A 14 -15.73 -9.35 -8.12
N TYR A 15 -14.43 -9.65 -8.06
CA TYR A 15 -13.54 -8.96 -7.14
C TYR A 15 -13.43 -7.55 -7.70
N CYS A 16 -14.15 -6.60 -7.09
CA CYS A 16 -13.97 -5.18 -7.36
C CYS A 16 -12.55 -4.79 -6.96
N TYR A 17 -11.59 -5.03 -7.84
CA TYR A 17 -10.37 -4.26 -7.87
C TYR A 17 -10.81 -2.82 -8.13
N HIS A 18 -10.37 -1.89 -7.28
CA HIS A 18 -10.45 -0.47 -7.60
C HIS A 18 -9.62 -0.25 -8.87
N LEU A 19 -10.23 -0.42 -10.04
CA LEU A 19 -9.65 -0.03 -11.33
C LEU A 19 -9.56 1.50 -11.26
N SER A 20 -8.39 2.01 -10.88
CA SER A 20 -8.07 3.42 -11.07
C SER A 20 -7.99 3.62 -12.58
N LEU A 21 -9.11 3.95 -13.20
CA LEU A 21 -9.18 4.37 -14.60
C LEU A 21 -8.52 5.77 -14.69
N GLY A 22 -7.21 5.80 -14.79
CA GLY A 22 -6.44 7.02 -14.98
C GLY A 22 -4.94 6.69 -15.03
N GLU A 23 -4.25 7.19 -16.04
CA GLU A 23 -2.82 6.97 -16.31
C GLU A 23 -1.98 6.74 -15.05
N HIS A 24 -1.62 5.47 -14.80
CA HIS A 24 -0.81 5.06 -13.65
C HIS A 24 0.65 5.41 -13.90
N ASN A 25 1.01 6.68 -13.81
CA ASN A 25 2.40 7.11 -13.68
C ASN A 25 2.88 7.02 -12.21
N GLY A 26 2.50 5.96 -11.50
CA GLY A 26 2.78 5.79 -10.07
C GLY A 26 3.18 4.35 -9.71
N VAL A 27 3.93 4.21 -8.62
CA VAL A 27 4.32 2.90 -8.08
C VAL A 27 3.13 2.24 -7.38
N ASP A 28 2.77 1.03 -7.83
CA ASP A 28 1.76 0.19 -7.17
C ASP A 28 2.31 -0.36 -5.85
N ILE A 29 1.57 -0.25 -4.74
CA ILE A 29 1.95 -0.90 -3.47
C ILE A 29 0.88 -1.92 -3.11
N THR A 30 1.29 -3.16 -2.81
CA THR A 30 0.39 -4.23 -2.39
C THR A 30 0.99 -5.05 -1.23
N PRO A 31 0.17 -5.47 -0.26
CA PRO A 31 0.60 -6.41 0.77
C PRO A 31 0.77 -7.84 0.25
N LEU A 32 0.21 -8.15 -0.93
CA LEU A 32 0.37 -9.46 -1.56
C LEU A 32 1.78 -9.59 -2.12
N SER A 33 2.35 -10.80 -2.11
CA SER A 33 3.64 -11.10 -2.76
C SER A 33 3.59 -11.08 -4.30
N TYR A 34 2.41 -10.84 -4.88
CA TYR A 34 2.17 -10.75 -6.31
C TYR A 34 1.06 -9.74 -6.62
N ILE A 35 0.95 -9.32 -7.88
CA ILE A 35 -0.17 -8.50 -8.37
C ILE A 35 -1.06 -9.38 -9.26
N PRO A 36 -2.35 -9.56 -8.93
CA PRO A 36 -3.27 -10.35 -9.75
C PRO A 36 -3.28 -9.90 -11.22
N GLY A 37 -3.16 -10.86 -12.14
CA GLY A 37 -3.16 -10.58 -13.58
C GLY A 37 -1.89 -9.94 -14.14
N LYS A 38 -0.87 -9.66 -13.31
CA LYS A 38 0.45 -9.18 -13.75
C LYS A 38 1.53 -10.23 -13.45
N LYS A 39 2.68 -10.12 -14.12
CA LYS A 39 3.88 -10.94 -13.88
C LYS A 39 5.04 -10.03 -13.46
N ILE A 40 5.82 -10.45 -12.47
CA ILE A 40 7.06 -9.76 -12.08
C ILE A 40 8.15 -10.16 -13.08
N GLU A 41 8.66 -9.18 -13.83
CA GLU A 41 9.74 -9.40 -14.81
C GLU A 41 11.12 -9.34 -14.17
N GLN A 42 11.31 -8.42 -13.23
CA GLN A 42 12.57 -8.21 -12.54
C GLN A 42 12.30 -7.84 -11.08
N TYR A 43 13.08 -8.42 -10.18
CA TYR A 43 13.08 -8.09 -8.76
C TYR A 43 14.26 -7.17 -8.45
N LEU A 44 13.99 -6.05 -7.76
CA LEU A 44 14.96 -4.97 -7.52
C LEU A 44 15.56 -4.98 -6.11
N GLY A 45 15.11 -5.89 -5.24
CA GLY A 45 15.57 -6.01 -3.86
C GLY A 45 14.47 -5.80 -2.82
N ASP A 46 14.83 -6.05 -1.57
CA ASP A 46 13.98 -5.81 -0.40
C ASP A 46 14.21 -4.40 0.14
N LEU A 47 13.15 -3.80 0.69
CA LEU A 47 13.19 -2.51 1.36
C LEU A 47 12.80 -2.68 2.83
N ASP A 48 13.63 -2.14 3.71
CA ASP A 48 13.35 -2.08 5.15
C ASP A 48 13.48 -0.61 5.62
N PHE A 49 12.40 -0.08 6.17
CA PHE A 49 12.31 1.32 6.58
C PHE A 49 11.85 1.45 8.03
N PHE A 50 12.46 2.40 8.73
CA PHE A 50 12.06 2.80 10.08
C PHE A 50 11.73 4.29 10.06
N PHE A 51 10.48 4.64 10.36
CA PHE A 51 10.00 6.02 10.40
C PHE A 51 9.62 6.41 11.81
N ILE A 52 9.98 7.63 12.20
CA ILE A 52 9.62 8.25 13.47
C ILE A 52 9.12 9.65 13.17
N ARG A 53 7.98 10.03 13.74
CA ARG A 53 7.42 11.37 13.65
C ARG A 53 7.06 11.87 15.05
N GLU A 54 7.46 13.10 15.35
CA GLU A 54 7.13 13.81 16.59
C GLU A 54 6.31 15.06 16.28
N SER A 55 5.37 15.41 17.16
CA SER A 55 4.70 16.71 17.12
C SER A 55 4.38 17.19 18.54
N SER A 56 4.60 18.49 18.77
CA SER A 56 4.24 19.19 20.00
C SER A 56 2.73 19.43 20.13
N SER A 57 1.99 19.38 19.01
CA SER A 57 0.54 19.58 18.96
C SER A 57 -0.09 18.85 17.78
N ILE A 58 -1.22 18.21 18.01
CA ILE A 58 -2.01 17.52 16.98
C ILE A 58 -3.30 18.29 16.61
N ARG A 59 -3.49 19.49 17.16
CA ARG A 59 -4.73 20.27 16.99
C ARG A 59 -5.01 20.58 15.52
N GLU A 60 -3.96 20.95 14.77
CA GLU A 60 -4.08 21.28 13.34
C GLU A 60 -4.04 20.05 12.42
N SER A 61 -3.63 18.90 12.95
CA SER A 61 -3.58 17.63 12.21
C SER A 61 -4.89 16.85 12.29
N GLY A 62 -6.00 17.45 12.70
CA GLY A 62 -7.26 16.73 12.91
C GLY A 62 -7.21 15.75 14.10
N GLY A 63 -6.40 16.08 15.11
CA GLY A 63 -6.17 15.23 16.27
C GLY A 63 -5.29 14.02 15.96
N LEU A 64 -5.40 13.00 16.81
CA LEU A 64 -4.49 11.84 16.79
C LEU A 64 -4.67 11.00 15.52
N ASN A 65 -5.93 10.86 15.07
CA ASN A 65 -6.25 10.10 13.87
C ASN A 65 -5.66 10.76 12.61
N GLY A 66 -5.82 12.07 12.44
CA GLY A 66 -5.27 12.75 11.27
C GLY A 66 -3.74 12.83 11.31
N PHE A 67 -3.12 12.86 12.49
CA PHE A 67 -1.67 12.66 12.63
C PHE A 67 -1.21 11.28 12.11
N ILE A 68 -1.88 10.18 12.51
CA ILE A 68 -1.54 8.84 12.00
C ILE A 68 -1.81 8.68 10.51
N GLN A 69 -2.97 9.16 10.04
CA GLN A 69 -3.33 9.08 8.63
C GLN A 69 -2.31 9.82 7.74
N SER A 70 -1.93 11.05 8.12
CA SER A 70 -0.91 11.81 7.39
C SER A 70 0.47 11.13 7.46
N PHE A 71 0.87 10.62 8.62
CA PHE A 71 2.12 9.87 8.76
C PHE A 71 2.18 8.62 7.87
N VAL A 72 1.10 7.84 7.80
CA VAL A 72 1.03 6.66 6.92
C VAL A 72 1.07 7.09 5.45
N ALA A 73 0.35 8.14 5.07
CA ALA A 73 0.35 8.66 3.71
C ALA A 73 1.75 9.14 3.26
N GLU A 74 2.46 9.86 4.13
CA GLU A 74 3.84 10.31 3.92
C GLU A 74 4.80 9.12 3.79
N THR A 75 4.67 8.13 4.68
CA THR A 75 5.45 6.88 4.64
C THR A 75 5.28 6.17 3.30
N LEU A 76 4.03 5.99 2.85
CA LEU A 76 3.75 5.37 1.55
C LEU A 76 4.28 6.21 0.38
N ALA A 77 4.27 7.54 0.49
CA ALA A 77 4.85 8.41 -0.53
C ALA A 77 6.37 8.24 -0.63
N ILE A 78 7.07 8.13 0.51
CA ILE A 78 8.51 7.87 0.55
C ILE A 78 8.83 6.49 -0.05
N VAL A 79 8.05 5.46 0.30
CA VAL A 79 8.21 4.12 -0.28
C VAL A 79 8.03 4.16 -1.80
N ARG A 80 6.98 4.81 -2.31
CA ARG A 80 6.78 4.98 -3.77
C ARG A 80 7.95 5.68 -4.42
N ALA A 81 8.42 6.79 -3.86
CA ALA A 81 9.56 7.52 -4.40
C ALA A 81 10.84 6.67 -4.43
N HIS A 82 11.07 5.87 -3.39
CA HIS A 82 12.22 4.98 -3.34
C HIS A 82 12.18 3.88 -4.41
N VAL A 83 11.03 3.24 -4.59
CA VAL A 83 10.83 2.25 -5.66
C VAL A 83 11.03 2.88 -7.03
N SER A 84 10.48 4.07 -7.28
CA SER A 84 10.72 4.82 -8.51
C SER A 84 12.20 5.10 -8.74
N ALA A 85 12.95 5.46 -7.69
CA ALA A 85 14.38 5.75 -7.77
C ALA A 85 15.23 4.53 -8.13
N LEU A 86 14.78 3.32 -7.78
CA LEU A 86 15.38 2.05 -8.21
C LEU A 86 15.01 1.67 -9.65
N GLY A 87 14.14 2.42 -10.31
CA GLY A 87 13.58 2.08 -11.62
C GLY A 87 12.42 1.08 -11.54
N GLY A 88 11.86 0.85 -10.35
CA GLY A 88 10.72 -0.02 -10.13
C GLY A 88 9.38 0.67 -10.34
N ASN A 89 8.35 -0.13 -10.58
CA ASN A 89 6.97 0.32 -10.74
C ASN A 89 6.00 -0.34 -9.74
N ALA A 90 6.49 -1.21 -8.86
CA ALA A 90 5.68 -1.90 -7.86
C ALA A 90 6.48 -2.29 -6.60
N MET A 91 5.84 -2.17 -5.44
CA MET A 91 6.22 -2.81 -4.17
C MET A 91 5.22 -3.90 -3.85
N VAL A 92 5.69 -5.15 -3.79
CA VAL A 92 4.90 -6.31 -3.37
C VAL A 92 5.33 -6.73 -1.96
N GLY A 93 4.46 -7.46 -1.25
CA GLY A 93 4.76 -7.95 0.10
C GLY A 93 4.92 -6.84 1.14
N PHE A 94 4.34 -5.66 0.91
CA PHE A 94 4.45 -4.54 1.85
C PHE A 94 3.76 -4.88 3.18
N HIS A 95 4.50 -4.77 4.28
CA HIS A 95 3.97 -5.01 5.62
C HIS A 95 4.50 -3.97 6.61
N ILE A 96 3.64 -3.52 7.53
CA ILE A 96 4.05 -2.70 8.67
C ILE A 96 4.18 -3.63 9.86
N THR A 97 5.41 -3.90 10.29
CA THR A 97 5.68 -4.82 11.40
C THR A 97 5.26 -4.23 12.74
N GLN A 98 5.55 -2.95 12.97
CA GLN A 98 5.20 -2.24 14.20
C GLN A 98 4.80 -0.80 13.88
N CYS A 99 3.70 -0.34 14.48
CA CYS A 99 3.26 1.05 14.45
C CYS A 99 2.86 1.44 15.87
N ILE A 100 3.74 2.16 16.56
CA ILE A 100 3.55 2.53 17.97
C ILE A 100 3.26 4.03 18.03
N LEU A 101 2.17 4.37 18.71
CA LEU A 101 1.77 5.75 18.92
C LEU A 101 1.82 6.07 20.41
N LEU A 102 2.71 6.99 20.77
CA LEU A 102 2.86 7.48 22.14
C LEU A 102 2.17 8.84 22.25
N HIS A 103 1.09 8.90 23.02
CA HIS A 103 0.37 10.14 23.29
C HIS A 103 0.24 10.34 24.80
N ASN A 104 0.75 11.47 25.31
CA ASN A 104 0.59 11.85 26.71
C ASN A 104 -0.38 13.03 26.83
N PRO A 105 -1.67 12.77 27.16
CA PRO A 105 -2.67 13.84 27.27
C PRO A 105 -2.44 14.75 28.47
N HIS A 106 -1.68 14.31 29.48
CA HIS A 106 -1.54 15.01 30.76
C HIS A 106 -0.43 16.08 30.78
N LYS A 107 0.39 16.21 29.73
CA LYS A 107 1.45 17.25 29.69
C LYS A 107 0.94 18.65 29.33
N ASN A 108 -0.34 18.80 28.97
CA ASN A 108 -0.93 20.07 28.53
C ASN A 108 -2.24 20.42 29.26
N GLN A 109 -2.46 19.87 30.47
CA GLN A 109 -3.57 20.26 31.36
C GLN A 109 -3.07 21.19 32.46
#